data_AF-A0AAV5SFI0-F1
#
_entry.id   AF-A0AAV5SFI0-F1
#
_cell.length_a   1.000
_cell.length_b   1.000
_cell.length_c   1.000
_cell.angle_alpha   90.00
_cell.angle_beta   90.00
_cell.angle_gamma   90.00
#
_symmetry.space_group_name_H-M   'P 1'
#
loop_
_entity.id
_entity.type
_entity.pdbx_description
1 polymer ?
#
loop_
_entity_poly.entity_id
_entity_poly.type
_entity_poly.pdbx_seq_one_letter_code
_entity_poly.pdbx_strand_id
1 'polypeptide(L)'
;SRTFNLVLSPITTSQSPFSEDFIVEEDGVKYDINPHQYLFEGYVKYYPNSRVFGSILDGVFDGHIHLPDGTSYTVNNIYIIMNIFDSVRSNNHKSL
;
A
#
# COMPACT_ATOMS: atom_id res chain seq x y z
N SER A 1 -11.48 13.93 -14.62
CA SER A 1 -10.75 13.20 -13.57
C SER A 1 -11.35 11.81 -13.43
N ARG A 2 -10.55 10.80 -13.05
CA ARG A 2 -11.03 9.45 -12.72
C ARG A 2 -10.81 9.22 -11.23
N THR A 3 -11.70 8.45 -10.59
CA THR A 3 -11.63 8.13 -9.16
C THR A 3 -11.61 6.62 -9.01
N PHE A 4 -10.68 6.12 -8.20
CA PHE A 4 -10.57 4.70 -7.85
C PHE A 4 -10.76 4.52 -6.36
N ASN A 5 -11.45 3.46 -5.98
CA ASN A 5 -11.49 3.00 -4.59
C ASN A 5 -10.45 1.88 -4.48
N LEU A 6 -9.38 2.11 -3.74
CA LEU A 6 -8.28 1.16 -3.59
C LEU A 6 -8.45 0.38 -2.29
N VAL A 7 -8.16 -0.92 -2.33
CA VAL A 7 -7.96 -1.75 -1.15
C VAL A 7 -6.47 -2.04 -1.08
N LEU A 8 -5.79 -1.46 -0.09
CA LEU A 8 -4.34 -1.47 0.05
C LEU A 8 -3.91 -2.18 1.33
N SER A 9 -2.81 -2.91 1.26
CA SER A 9 -2.12 -3.52 2.38
C SER A 9 -0.63 -3.16 2.30
N PRO A 10 0.06 -2.96 3.44
CA PRO A 10 1.51 -2.83 3.44
C PRO A 10 2.14 -4.08 2.79
N ILE A 11 3.17 -3.88 1.97
CA ILE A 11 3.91 -5.02 1.41
C ILE A 11 4.58 -5.81 2.55
N THR A 12 4.64 -7.13 2.43
CA THR A 12 5.30 -8.00 3.42
C THR A 12 6.73 -8.33 2.99
N THR A 13 7.64 -8.54 3.95
CA THR A 13 9.06 -8.89 3.69
C THR A 13 9.20 -10.16 2.85
N SER A 14 8.32 -11.14 3.04
CA SER A 14 8.35 -12.41 2.32
C SER A 14 7.97 -12.31 0.83
N GLN A 15 7.38 -11.21 0.40
CA GLN A 15 6.92 -10.99 -0.99
C GLN A 15 7.39 -9.65 -1.58
N SER A 16 8.23 -8.92 -0.84
CA SER A 16 8.73 -7.63 -1.26
C SER A 16 9.78 -7.78 -2.37
N PRO A 17 9.64 -7.08 -3.51
CA PRO A 17 10.72 -6.99 -4.48
C PRO A 17 11.85 -6.05 -4.02
N PHE A 18 11.71 -5.41 -2.86
CA PHE A 18 12.67 -4.48 -2.27
C PHE A 18 13.56 -5.19 -1.24
N SER A 19 14.84 -4.81 -1.22
CA SER A 19 15.83 -5.24 -0.21
C SER A 19 15.34 -4.95 1.20
N GLU A 20 15.54 -5.90 2.13
CA GLU A 20 15.26 -5.70 3.56
C GLU A 20 16.14 -4.58 4.17
N ASP A 21 17.33 -4.37 3.60
CA ASP A 21 18.33 -3.40 4.07
C ASP A 21 18.39 -2.17 3.14
N PHE A 22 17.35 -1.35 3.11
CA PHE A 22 17.38 -0.08 2.38
C PHE A 22 17.91 1.06 3.27
N ILE A 23 19.16 1.44 3.02
CA ILE A 23 19.85 2.52 3.75
C ILE A 23 19.94 3.74 2.84
N VAL A 24 19.45 4.89 3.33
CA VAL A 24 19.68 6.19 2.68
C VAL A 24 20.79 6.92 3.43
N GLU A 25 21.73 7.48 2.68
CA GLU A 25 22.77 8.35 3.23
C GLU A 25 22.47 9.80 2.83
N GLU A 26 22.31 10.67 3.82
CA GLU A 26 22.13 12.11 3.64
C GLU A 26 23.12 12.85 4.54
N ASP A 27 23.95 13.72 3.96
CA ASP A 27 25.02 14.45 4.65
C ASP A 27 25.97 13.57 5.49
N GLY A 28 26.23 12.33 5.02
CA GLY A 28 27.07 11.35 5.69
C GLY A 28 26.39 10.62 6.87
N VAL A 29 25.11 10.88 7.11
CA VAL A 29 24.28 10.18 8.10
C VAL A 29 23.49 9.09 7.39
N LYS A 30 23.55 7.87 7.91
CA LYS A 30 22.80 6.73 7.41
C LYS A 30 21.47 6.62 8.12
N TYR A 31 20.40 6.51 7.35
CA TYR A 31 19.04 6.30 7.80
C TYR A 31 18.58 4.93 7.32
N ASP A 32 18.22 4.08 8.27
CA ASP A 32 17.45 2.88 7.95
C ASP A 32 16.05 3.29 7.54
N ILE A 33 15.73 3.06 6.28
CA ILE A 33 14.41 3.28 5.74
C ILE A 33 13.78 1.91 5.59
N ASN A 34 12.81 1.59 6.44
CA ASN A 34 12.05 0.35 6.31
C ASN A 34 10.97 0.53 5.22
N PRO A 35 11.15 -0.01 3.99
CA PRO A 35 10.25 0.24 2.86
C PRO A 35 8.80 -0.19 3.15
N HIS A 36 8.63 -1.15 4.06
CA HIS A 36 7.33 -1.68 4.47
C HIS A 36 6.47 -0.68 5.25
N GLN A 37 7.05 0.41 5.76
CA GLN A 37 6.29 1.46 6.43
C GLN A 37 5.51 2.34 5.45
N TYR A 38 5.94 2.41 4.20
CA TYR A 38 5.39 3.36 3.22
C TYR A 38 4.97 2.71 1.91
N LEU A 39 5.39 1.48 1.61
CA LEU A 39 5.02 0.77 0.38
C LEU A 39 3.80 -0.12 0.56
N PHE A 40 2.88 -0.02 -0.39
CA PHE A 40 1.60 -0.70 -0.38
C PHE A 40 1.37 -1.45 -1.68
N GLU A 41 0.72 -2.60 -1.57
CA GLU A 41 0.15 -3.32 -2.69
C GLU A 41 -1.36 -3.49 -2.50
N GLY A 42 -2.07 -3.80 -3.58
CA GLY A 42 -3.51 -4.00 -3.48
C GLY A 42 -4.22 -4.11 -4.82
N TYR A 43 -5.50 -3.72 -4.81
CA TYR A 43 -6.38 -3.81 -5.97
C TYR A 43 -7.47 -2.73 -5.92
N VAL A 44 -8.09 -2.47 -7.07
CA VAL A 44 -9.28 -1.62 -7.17
C VAL A 44 -10.49 -2.39 -6.65
N LYS A 45 -11.23 -1.80 -5.71
CA LYS A 45 -12.45 -2.36 -5.13
C LYS A 45 -13.39 -2.84 -6.25
N TYR A 46 -13.92 -4.06 -6.08
CA TYR A 46 -14.75 -4.77 -7.07
C TYR A 46 -14.02 -5.33 -8.31
N TYR A 47 -12.71 -5.11 -8.43
CA TYR A 47 -11.86 -5.69 -9.49
C TYR A 47 -10.68 -6.43 -8.85
N PRO A 48 -10.90 -7.61 -8.23
CA PRO A 48 -9.86 -8.32 -7.49
C PRO A 48 -8.66 -8.77 -8.35
N ASN A 49 -8.84 -8.86 -9.67
CA ASN A 49 -7.77 -9.20 -10.62
C ASN A 49 -6.95 -7.99 -11.07
N SER A 50 -7.27 -6.79 -10.58
CA SER A 50 -6.41 -5.61 -10.78
C SER A 50 -5.22 -5.66 -9.82
N ARG A 51 -4.15 -4.94 -10.17
CA ARG A 51 -2.98 -4.77 -9.31
C ARG A 51 -2.69 -3.30 -9.07
N VAL A 52 -2.44 -2.96 -7.83
CA VAL A 52 -2.02 -1.63 -7.39
C VAL A 52 -0.73 -1.79 -6.62
N PHE A 53 0.24 -0.92 -6.90
CA PHE A 53 1.46 -0.80 -6.12
C PHE A 53 1.85 0.67 -6.03
N GLY A 54 2.35 1.10 -4.88
CA GLY A 54 2.70 2.50 -4.68
C GLY A 54 3.20 2.78 -3.27
N SER A 55 3.56 4.03 -3.03
CA SER A 55 3.92 4.54 -1.71
C SER A 55 2.81 5.41 -1.13
N ILE A 56 2.71 5.45 0.20
CA ILE A 56 1.91 6.42 0.95
C ILE A 56 2.85 7.09 1.94
N LEU A 57 3.08 8.39 1.75
CA LEU A 57 3.89 9.22 2.64
C LEU A 57 3.10 10.49 2.96
N ASP A 58 2.94 10.81 4.23
CA ASP A 58 2.18 11.98 4.71
C ASP A 58 0.77 12.09 4.10
N GLY A 59 0.11 10.94 3.89
CA GLY A 59 -1.23 10.86 3.30
C GLY A 59 -1.27 11.09 1.78
N VAL A 60 -0.12 11.20 1.13
CA VAL A 60 0.02 11.31 -0.33
C VAL A 60 0.34 9.95 -0.91
N PHE A 61 -0.46 9.51 -1.88
CA PHE A 61 -0.24 8.31 -2.67
C PHE A 61 0.42 8.61 -4.01
N ASP A 62 1.46 7.85 -4.33
CA ASP A 62 2.11 7.78 -5.64
C ASP A 62 2.26 6.31 -6.06
N GLY A 63 1.92 5.97 -7.30
CA GLY A 63 2.02 4.59 -7.74
C GLY A 63 1.31 4.26 -9.04
N HIS A 64 1.05 2.98 -9.26
CA HIS A 64 0.47 2.46 -10.49
C HIS A 64 -0.74 1.57 -10.23
N ILE A 65 -1.70 1.66 -11.13
CA ILE A 65 -2.92 0.83 -11.16
C ILE A 65 -2.94 0.08 -12.49
N HIS A 66 -3.04 -1.24 -12.44
CA HIS A 66 -3.18 -2.13 -13.59
C HIS A 66 -4.56 -2.79 -13.55
N LEU A 67 -5.39 -2.52 -14.54
CA LEU A 67 -6.71 -3.10 -14.66
C LEU A 67 -6.68 -4.43 -15.42
N PRO A 68 -7.70 -5.29 -15.25
CA PRO A 68 -7.75 -6.60 -15.91
C PRO A 68 -7.82 -6.54 -17.45
N ASP A 69 -8.27 -5.42 -18.00
CA ASP A 69 -8.35 -5.18 -19.45
C ASP A 69 -7.01 -4.76 -20.08
N GLY A 70 -5.93 -4.72 -19.28
CA GLY A 70 -4.61 -4.29 -19.69
C GLY A 70 -4.39 -2.78 -19.61
N THR A 71 -5.42 -2.00 -19.27
CA THR A 71 -5.26 -0.55 -19.05
C THR A 71 -4.43 -0.30 -17.79
N SER A 72 -3.51 0.66 -17.85
CA SER A 72 -2.74 1.11 -16.70
C SER A 72 -2.85 2.61 -16.48
N TYR A 73 -2.68 3.01 -15.22
CA TYR A 73 -2.64 4.39 -14.78
C TYR A 73 -1.44 4.61 -13.87
N THR A 74 -0.74 5.72 -14.07
CA THR A 74 0.19 6.27 -13.09
C THR A 74 -0.53 7.34 -12.28
N VAL A 75 -0.44 7.26 -10.96
CA VAL A 75 -1.00 8.21 -10.01
C VAL A 75 0.16 8.98 -9.42
N ASN A 76 0.18 10.29 -9.62
CA ASN A 76 1.25 11.15 -9.12
C ASN A 76 0.68 12.09 -8.04
N ASN A 77 1.25 12.03 -6.84
CA ASN A 77 1.00 13.00 -5.76
C ASN A 77 -0.49 13.26 -5.44
N ILE A 78 -1.26 12.22 -5.12
CA ILE A 78 -2.68 12.36 -4.77
C ILE A 78 -2.89 12.17 -3.27
N TYR A 79 -3.50 13.14 -2.59
CA TYR A 79 -3.96 12.96 -1.21
C TYR A 79 -5.08 11.90 -1.15
N ILE A 80 -4.90 10.92 -0.29
CA ILE A 80 -5.87 9.85 -0.08
C ILE A 80 -6.63 10.02 1.23
N ILE A 81 -7.91 9.69 1.20
CA ILE A 81 -8.73 9.58 2.40
C ILE A 81 -8.71 8.12 2.83
N MET A 82 -8.02 7.81 3.92
CA MET A 82 -7.96 6.47 4.47
C MET A 82 -9.19 6.20 5.35
N ASN A 83 -9.94 5.16 5.00
CA ASN A 83 -10.94 4.57 5.90
C ASN A 83 -10.31 3.33 6.55
N ILE A 84 -9.85 3.48 7.79
CA ILE A 84 -9.37 2.35 8.59
C ILE A 84 -10.60 1.62 9.13
N PHE A 85 -10.98 0.51 8.50
CA PHE A 85 -11.95 -0.41 9.10
C PHE A 85 -11.18 -1.36 10.01
N ASP A 86 -11.08 -1.03 11.30
CA ASP A 86 -10.57 -1.96 12.30
C ASP A 86 -11.46 -3.21 12.29
N SER A 87 -10.94 -4.30 11.75
CA SER A 87 -11.58 -5.61 11.87
C SER A 87 -11.38 -6.12 13.29
N VAL A 88 -12.21 -5.63 14.23
CA VAL A 88 -12.30 -6.20 15.57
C VAL A 88 -12.90 -7.60 15.45
N ARG A 89 -12.04 -8.64 15.49
CA ARG A 89 -12.51 -10.01 15.73
C ARG A 89 -12.99 -10.12 17.19
N SER A 90 -14.30 -10.12 17.39
CA SER A 90 -14.91 -10.50 18.67
C SER A 90 -14.79 -12.01 18.87
N ASN A 91 -13.90 -12.45 19.76
CA ASN A 91 -13.88 -13.84 20.22
C ASN A 91 -14.97 -14.03 21.29
N ASN A 92 -16.17 -14.42 20.87
CA ASN A 92 -17.21 -14.86 21.79
C ASN A 92 -16.85 -16.26 22.35
N HIS A 93 -16.09 -16.31 23.44
CA HIS A 93 -16.03 -17.50 24.27
C HIS A 93 -17.32 -17.62 25.07
N LYS A 94 -18.23 -18.51 24.64
CA LYS A 94 -19.20 -19.10 25.56
C LYS A 94 -18.44 -20.05 26.48
N SER A 95 -18.37 -19.72 27.77
CA SER A 95 -18.04 -20.71 28.79
C SER A 95 -19.25 -21.65 28.95
N LEU A 96 -18.99 -22.95 28.90
CA LEU A 96 -19.92 -23.99 29.36
C LEU A 96 -19.80 -24.14 30.88
#